data_AF-A0A6I2GN17-F1
#
_entry.id   AF-A0A6I2GN17-F1
#
_cell.length_a   1.000
_cell.length_b   1.000
_cell.length_c   1.000
_cell.angle_alpha   90.00
_cell.angle_beta   90.00
_cell.angle_gamma   90.00
#
_symmetry.space_group_name_H-M   'P 1'
#
loop_
_entity.id
_entity.type
_entity.pdbx_description
1 polymer ?
#
loop_
_entity_poly.entity_id
_entity_poly.type
_entity_poly.pdbx_seq_one_letter_code
_entity_poly.pdbx_strand_id
1 'polypeptide(L)'
;MTSVVADRDTVLRLSRATAVARWRSPAGLGFIAAIPLILMGRRIVEVVSAAGRADLWFLDLIVVYFGLLAVTVVIGVLVTGVRMMRRDGRVMAYAAAGSTISVRFQRDSLELGLATGTNVVAYNDIRDLFAVGGSVFLRVRGSHGVALPRELFPEAAFQLMGRRLGGRRAVGIVAAVVAVVLVVAVGAWVLVHRNDSPHALTVRKSIPLECSADTFTVYADTAYLACWDDNVRILDIASGTVTAVIPVGPNAHGIAFDPTTRRLYVANSEIGGGNSRVSVVDTDAEVVRETIPFARGLWRVAIDVAAHRLYVGGHGLQPQHDTIGIIDTLSSAAIGEVPVDRFARDIVVDPATNTVYVGFEAPAPIHVIDPATMAVTATIPFGDRIRGLDVDSETHTLYAVGDGNSSSVDELRILKIIDTTTGTVRSTVPLAPSVWAVAVDSTDHSAYTLEETYQTKTDPEAGTGSVRVVDTETGAVNAPVIFSSGDDVGVLAEVAVDPVTHRVYALEVHKIHMLSR
;
A
#
# COMPACT_ATOMS: atom_id res chain seq x y z
N MET A 1 45.29 45.96 -31.92
CA MET A 1 43.90 45.80 -32.36
C MET A 1 43.77 44.42 -32.95
N THR A 2 42.86 43.60 -32.44
CA THR A 2 42.59 42.25 -32.97
C THR A 2 41.27 42.29 -33.73
N SER A 3 41.21 41.68 -34.91
CA SER A 3 40.00 41.63 -35.72
C SER A 3 39.78 40.23 -36.29
N VAL A 4 38.52 39.82 -36.37
CA VAL A 4 38.10 38.55 -36.94
C VAL A 4 36.96 38.82 -37.92
N VAL A 5 37.05 38.25 -39.12
CA VAL A 5 35.97 38.29 -40.11
C VAL A 5 35.02 37.13 -39.83
N ALA A 6 33.73 37.42 -39.68
CA ALA A 6 32.72 36.41 -39.40
C ALA A 6 32.49 35.50 -40.62
N ASP A 7 32.60 34.19 -40.42
CA ASP A 7 32.27 33.17 -41.41
C ASP A 7 30.77 32.77 -41.33
N ARG A 8 30.35 31.80 -42.16
CA ARG A 8 28.96 31.33 -42.21
C ARG A 8 28.49 30.65 -40.91
N ASP A 9 29.40 30.16 -40.08
CA ASP A 9 29.10 29.42 -38.86
C ASP A 9 29.25 30.26 -37.58
N THR A 10 29.90 31.42 -37.68
CA THR A 10 30.16 32.36 -36.57
C THR A 10 28.87 32.78 -35.88
N VAL A 11 27.80 33.10 -36.63
CA VAL A 11 26.48 33.43 -36.06
C VAL A 11 25.93 32.30 -35.20
N LEU A 12 26.01 31.06 -35.69
CA LEU A 12 25.48 29.90 -34.98
C LEU A 12 26.29 29.62 -33.71
N ARG A 13 27.62 29.71 -33.80
CA ARG A 13 28.55 29.54 -32.68
C ARG A 13 28.30 30.56 -31.56
N LEU A 14 28.17 31.84 -31.93
CA LEU A 14 27.90 32.93 -30.98
C LEU A 14 26.46 32.90 -30.43
N SER A 15 25.48 32.46 -31.23
CA SER A 15 24.10 32.24 -30.75
C SER A 15 24.03 31.15 -29.69
N ARG A 16 24.73 30.02 -29.90
CA ARG A 16 24.85 28.94 -28.91
C ARG A 16 25.50 29.42 -27.62
N ALA A 17 26.61 30.16 -27.72
CA ALA A 17 27.29 30.73 -26.56
C ALA A 17 26.38 31.69 -25.78
N THR A 18 25.60 32.52 -26.48
CA THR A 18 24.64 33.46 -25.87
C THR A 18 23.49 32.74 -25.15
N ALA A 19 22.93 31.69 -25.77
CA ALA A 19 21.86 30.89 -25.16
C ALA A 19 22.31 30.22 -23.85
N VAL A 20 23.50 29.61 -23.84
CA VAL A 20 24.08 28.97 -22.64
C VAL A 20 24.43 30.00 -21.56
N ALA A 21 24.98 31.14 -21.95
CA ALA A 21 25.35 32.20 -21.01
C ALA A 21 24.14 32.80 -20.26
N ARG A 22 23.00 32.96 -20.94
CA ARG A 22 21.77 33.50 -20.32
C ARG A 22 21.14 32.56 -19.31
N TRP A 23 21.18 31.26 -19.58
CA TRP A 23 20.66 30.24 -18.66
C TRP A 23 21.42 30.22 -17.32
N ARG A 24 22.68 30.68 -17.33
CA ARG A 24 23.55 30.80 -16.14
C ARG A 24 23.37 32.09 -15.35
N SER A 25 22.49 32.99 -15.78
CA SER A 25 22.26 34.23 -15.04
C SER A 25 21.48 33.95 -13.74
N PRO A 26 21.74 34.69 -12.64
CA PRO A 26 20.98 34.58 -11.40
C PRO A 26 19.46 34.74 -11.61
N ALA A 27 19.06 35.55 -12.60
CA ALA A 27 17.67 35.72 -12.98
C ALA A 27 17.06 34.45 -13.61
N GLY A 28 17.83 33.72 -14.42
CA GLY A 28 17.38 32.45 -15.02
C GLY A 28 17.21 31.34 -13.99
N LEU A 29 18.17 31.20 -13.06
CA LEU A 29 18.09 30.21 -11.98
C LEU A 29 17.00 30.54 -10.97
N GLY A 30 16.84 31.82 -10.61
CA GLY A 30 15.75 32.28 -9.75
C GLY A 30 14.37 32.01 -10.34
N PHE A 31 14.20 32.17 -11.65
CA PHE A 31 12.95 31.88 -12.34
C PHE A 31 12.59 30.38 -12.32
N ILE A 32 13.57 29.50 -12.49
CA ILE A 32 13.38 28.03 -12.47
C ILE A 32 12.97 27.55 -11.07
N ALA A 33 13.54 28.12 -10.02
CA ALA A 33 13.20 27.79 -8.64
C ALA A 33 11.88 28.42 -8.16
N ALA A 34 11.49 29.58 -8.71
CA ALA A 34 10.27 30.28 -8.30
C ALA A 34 8.99 29.68 -8.88
N ILE A 35 9.01 29.09 -10.09
CA ILE A 35 7.82 28.51 -10.72
C ILE A 35 7.17 27.41 -9.85
N PRO A 36 7.91 26.41 -9.33
CA PRO A 36 7.34 25.40 -8.43
C PRO A 36 6.69 26.01 -7.18
N LEU A 37 7.34 27.01 -6.56
CA LEU A 37 6.82 27.73 -5.40
C LEU A 37 5.50 28.45 -5.69
N ILE A 38 5.40 29.09 -6.86
CA ILE A 38 4.17 29.79 -7.29
C ILE A 38 3.05 28.77 -7.53
N LEU A 39 3.34 27.66 -8.22
CA LEU A 39 2.36 26.60 -8.49
C LEU A 39 1.88 25.92 -7.20
N MET A 40 2.73 25.84 -6.18
CA MET A 40 2.39 25.28 -4.87
C MET A 40 1.69 26.26 -3.93
N GLY A 41 1.48 27.51 -4.31
CA GLY A 41 0.94 28.55 -3.43
C GLY A 41 -0.36 28.13 -2.71
N ARG A 42 -1.27 27.45 -3.41
CA ARG A 42 -2.52 26.94 -2.82
C ARG A 42 -2.28 25.84 -1.78
N ARG A 43 -1.44 24.83 -2.09
CA ARG A 43 -1.08 23.77 -1.12
C ARG A 43 -0.34 24.32 0.10
N ILE A 44 0.53 25.32 -0.09
CA ILE A 44 1.23 25.98 1.02
C ILE A 44 0.23 26.69 1.94
N VAL A 45 -0.77 27.38 1.38
CA VAL A 45 -1.83 28.03 2.16
C VAL A 45 -2.68 27.00 2.91
N GLU A 46 -3.08 25.92 2.24
CA GLU A 46 -3.83 24.81 2.86
C GLU A 46 -3.05 24.22 4.05
N VAL A 47 -1.74 23.97 3.88
CA VAL A 47 -0.82 23.48 4.93
C VAL A 47 -0.70 24.46 6.10
N VAL A 48 -0.49 25.75 5.84
CA VAL A 48 -0.37 26.77 6.91
C VAL A 48 -1.68 26.97 7.66
N SER A 49 -2.82 26.75 7.00
CA SER A 49 -4.14 26.91 7.61
C SER A 49 -4.62 25.71 8.43
N ALA A 50 -3.98 24.53 8.30
CA ALA A 50 -4.43 23.26 8.90
C ALA A 50 -3.71 22.91 10.22
N ALA A 51 -3.32 23.91 11.03
CA ALA A 51 -2.57 23.70 12.26
C ALA A 51 -3.26 22.71 13.23
N GLY A 52 -2.73 21.49 13.36
CA GLY A 52 -3.14 20.58 14.45
C GLY A 52 -3.05 19.06 14.25
N ARG A 53 -2.68 18.52 13.08
CA ARG A 53 -2.52 17.06 12.91
C ARG A 53 -1.08 16.69 12.55
N ALA A 54 -0.42 16.00 13.46
CA ALA A 54 0.98 15.63 13.34
C ALA A 54 1.11 14.25 12.69
N ASP A 55 0.91 14.15 11.38
CA ASP A 55 1.27 12.95 10.60
C ASP A 55 1.77 13.33 9.20
N LEU A 56 3.06 13.07 8.92
CA LEU A 56 3.79 12.95 7.64
C LEU A 56 3.63 14.00 6.48
N TRP A 57 2.71 14.95 6.57
CA TRP A 57 2.38 16.04 5.63
C TRP A 57 3.54 16.92 5.09
N PHE A 58 4.65 17.05 5.82
CA PHE A 58 5.81 17.84 5.36
C PHE A 58 6.60 17.15 4.23
N LEU A 59 6.64 15.81 4.25
CA LEU A 59 7.34 15.03 3.24
C LEU A 59 6.64 15.15 1.88
N ASP A 60 5.30 15.12 1.86
CA ASP A 60 4.51 15.30 0.63
C ASP A 60 4.76 16.64 -0.05
N LEU A 61 4.91 17.72 0.75
CA LEU A 61 5.23 19.04 0.24
C LEU A 61 6.62 19.04 -0.43
N ILE A 62 7.61 18.39 0.18
CA ILE A 62 8.95 18.22 -0.38
C ILE A 62 8.89 17.46 -1.70
N VAL A 63 8.18 16.33 -1.75
CA VAL A 63 8.08 15.51 -2.96
C VAL A 63 7.46 16.30 -4.12
N VAL A 64 6.35 16.99 -3.88
CA VAL A 64 5.67 17.79 -4.90
C VAL A 64 6.58 18.92 -5.40
N TYR A 65 7.30 19.60 -4.51
CA TYR A 65 8.22 20.67 -4.88
C TYR A 65 9.35 20.16 -5.78
N PHE A 66 10.02 19.07 -5.40
CA PHE A 66 11.13 18.52 -6.17
C PHE A 66 10.67 17.91 -7.50
N GLY A 67 9.46 17.32 -7.56
CA GLY A 67 8.87 16.86 -8.81
C GLY A 67 8.62 18.00 -9.80
N LEU A 68 8.00 19.09 -9.33
CA LEU A 68 7.79 20.28 -10.15
C LEU A 68 9.11 20.95 -10.56
N LEU A 69 10.11 20.97 -9.68
CA LEU A 69 11.44 21.49 -9.98
C LEU A 69 12.13 20.68 -11.08
N ALA A 70 12.01 19.33 -11.06
CA ALA A 70 12.56 18.48 -12.10
C ALA A 70 11.94 18.82 -13.47
N VAL A 71 10.62 18.98 -13.52
CA VAL A 71 9.90 19.37 -14.75
C VAL A 71 10.34 20.75 -15.25
N THR A 72 10.45 21.75 -14.38
CA THR A 72 10.87 23.10 -14.80
C THR A 72 12.32 23.13 -15.30
N VAL A 73 13.21 22.32 -14.70
CA VAL A 73 14.59 22.15 -15.19
C VAL A 73 14.59 21.51 -16.57
N VAL A 74 13.83 20.43 -16.80
CA VAL A 74 13.73 19.75 -18.11
C VAL A 74 13.21 20.70 -19.18
N ILE A 75 12.14 21.45 -18.90
CA ILE A 75 11.60 22.47 -19.82
C ILE A 75 12.65 23.54 -20.11
N GLY A 76 13.35 24.02 -19.08
CA GLY A 76 14.42 25.00 -19.23
C GLY A 76 15.56 24.51 -20.14
N VAL A 77 15.96 23.25 -20.01
CA VAL A 77 16.97 22.61 -20.87
C VAL A 77 16.45 22.47 -22.30
N LEU A 78 15.22 22.01 -22.51
CA LEU A 78 14.59 21.89 -23.83
C LEU A 78 14.50 23.23 -24.56
N VAL A 79 13.98 24.27 -23.88
CA VAL A 79 13.89 25.62 -24.44
C VAL A 79 15.28 26.16 -24.79
N THR A 80 16.28 25.90 -23.94
CA THR A 80 17.66 26.30 -24.20
C THR A 80 18.24 25.54 -25.41
N GLY A 81 18.00 24.24 -25.52
CA GLY A 81 18.38 23.42 -26.66
C GLY A 81 17.77 23.92 -27.98
N VAL A 82 16.47 24.27 -27.98
CA VAL A 82 15.80 24.86 -29.15
C VAL A 82 16.41 26.22 -29.51
N ARG A 83 16.73 27.07 -28.51
CA ARG A 83 17.41 28.35 -28.75
C ARG A 83 18.82 28.17 -29.32
N MET A 84 19.54 27.12 -28.93
CA MET A 84 20.87 26.79 -29.45
C MET A 84 20.86 26.32 -30.91
N MET A 85 19.70 25.87 -31.41
CA MET A 85 19.50 25.50 -32.81
C MET A 85 19.10 26.68 -33.71
N ARG A 86 18.65 27.80 -33.13
CA ARG A 86 18.22 28.99 -33.88
C ARG A 86 19.33 30.05 -33.94
N ARG A 87 19.38 30.80 -35.03
CA ARG A 87 20.23 31.99 -35.16
C ARG A 87 19.58 33.14 -34.40
N ASP A 88 20.26 33.70 -33.41
CA ASP A 88 19.75 34.85 -32.66
C ASP A 88 19.83 36.11 -33.54
N GLY A 89 18.70 36.78 -33.77
CA GLY A 89 18.61 37.98 -34.59
C GLY A 89 19.53 39.12 -34.11
N ARG A 90 19.81 39.19 -32.80
CA ARG A 90 20.76 40.17 -32.25
C ARG A 90 22.20 39.84 -32.61
N VAL A 91 22.55 38.55 -32.65
CA VAL A 91 23.88 38.09 -33.06
C VAL A 91 24.06 38.29 -34.56
N MET A 92 23.02 38.05 -35.35
CA MET A 92 23.04 38.33 -36.80
C MET A 92 23.32 39.79 -37.13
N ALA A 93 22.86 40.74 -36.30
CA ALA A 93 23.07 42.16 -36.55
C ALA A 93 24.55 42.58 -36.55
N TYR A 94 25.42 41.91 -35.79
CA TYR A 94 26.84 42.27 -35.68
C TYR A 94 27.83 41.21 -36.18
N ALA A 95 27.38 39.97 -36.43
CA ALA A 95 28.23 38.85 -36.82
C ALA A 95 27.78 38.17 -38.11
N ALA A 96 27.01 38.85 -38.97
CA ALA A 96 26.65 38.35 -40.30
C ALA A 96 27.90 37.97 -41.12
N ALA A 97 27.80 36.98 -42.00
CA ALA A 97 28.95 36.52 -42.79
C ALA A 97 29.58 37.70 -43.58
N GLY A 98 30.90 37.86 -43.44
CA GLY A 98 31.65 38.97 -44.02
C GLY A 98 31.76 40.23 -43.14
N SER A 99 31.08 40.29 -42.00
CA SER A 99 31.25 41.37 -41.02
C SER A 99 32.56 41.24 -40.26
N THR A 100 33.23 42.37 -39.99
CA THR A 100 34.45 42.41 -39.18
C THR A 100 34.11 42.75 -37.74
N ILE A 101 34.48 41.85 -36.82
CA ILE A 101 34.39 42.07 -35.38
C ILE A 101 35.80 42.39 -34.90
N SER A 102 35.99 43.53 -34.22
CA SER A 102 37.30 43.96 -33.74
C SER A 102 37.27 44.39 -32.28
N VAL A 103 38.41 44.19 -31.61
CA VAL A 103 38.62 44.62 -30.23
C VAL A 103 39.95 45.36 -30.12
N ARG A 104 39.92 46.51 -29.47
CA ARG A 104 41.11 47.25 -29.08
C ARG A 104 41.11 47.41 -27.57
N PHE A 105 42.09 46.79 -26.91
CA PHE A 105 42.30 46.93 -25.47
C PHE A 105 43.09 48.22 -25.20
N GLN A 106 42.56 49.03 -24.30
CA GLN A 106 43.21 50.24 -23.79
C GLN A 106 43.59 50.03 -22.31
N ARG A 107 44.06 51.09 -21.64
CA ARG A 107 44.55 51.02 -20.26
C ARG A 107 43.43 50.75 -19.24
N ASP A 108 42.25 51.29 -19.47
CA ASP A 108 41.10 51.26 -18.56
C ASP A 108 39.78 50.84 -19.23
N SER A 109 39.79 50.68 -20.56
CA SER A 109 38.62 50.36 -21.37
C SER A 109 38.97 49.42 -22.53
N LEU A 110 37.95 48.77 -23.08
CA LEU A 110 38.01 48.09 -24.37
C LEU A 110 37.09 48.77 -25.36
N GLU A 111 37.54 48.87 -26.60
CA GLU A 111 36.78 49.39 -27.71
C GLU A 111 36.38 48.21 -28.61
N LEU A 112 35.08 48.00 -28.76
CA LEU A 112 34.47 46.94 -29.57
C LEU A 112 33.98 47.54 -30.87
N GLY A 113 34.65 47.22 -31.98
CA GLY A 113 34.15 47.51 -33.32
C GLY A 113 33.24 46.38 -33.77
N LEU A 114 31.93 46.63 -33.80
CA LEU A 114 30.91 45.74 -34.34
C LEU A 114 30.36 46.31 -35.65
N ALA A 115 29.72 45.48 -36.48
CA ALA A 115 29.04 45.98 -37.68
C ALA A 115 27.93 47.00 -37.36
N THR A 116 27.39 46.97 -36.14
CA THR A 116 26.38 47.90 -35.63
C THR A 116 26.98 49.22 -35.11
N GLY A 117 28.32 49.36 -35.09
CA GLY A 117 29.02 50.54 -34.58
C GLY A 117 30.09 50.20 -33.53
N THR A 118 30.84 51.22 -33.14
CA THR A 118 31.93 51.11 -32.16
C THR A 118 31.45 51.44 -30.76
N ASN A 119 31.71 50.57 -29.79
CA ASN A 119 31.33 50.77 -28.39
C ASN A 119 32.56 50.73 -27.48
N VAL A 120 32.74 51.76 -26.67
CA VAL A 120 33.79 51.80 -25.64
C VAL A 120 33.19 51.33 -24.31
N VAL A 121 33.84 50.34 -23.69
CA VAL A 121 33.40 49.70 -22.46
C VAL A 121 34.51 49.80 -21.43
N ALA A 122 34.26 50.52 -20.33
CA ALA A 122 35.21 50.58 -19.22
C ALA A 122 35.34 49.22 -18.52
N TYR A 123 36.55 48.84 -18.09
CA TYR A 123 36.79 47.56 -17.43
C TYR A 123 35.99 47.41 -16.12
N ASN A 124 35.75 48.53 -15.43
CA ASN A 124 34.95 48.56 -14.19
C ASN A 124 33.46 48.28 -14.42
N ASP A 125 32.94 48.52 -15.62
CA ASP A 125 31.54 48.27 -15.95
C ASP A 125 31.27 46.82 -16.38
N ILE A 126 32.33 46.03 -16.60
CA ILE A 126 32.21 44.62 -16.95
C ILE A 126 31.77 43.84 -15.71
N ARG A 127 30.55 43.29 -15.74
CA ARG A 127 30.02 42.44 -14.67
C ARG A 127 30.51 41.00 -14.83
N ASP A 128 30.25 40.40 -15.99
CA ASP A 128 30.63 39.01 -16.27
C ASP A 128 31.55 38.92 -17.48
N LEU A 129 32.60 38.10 -17.35
CA LEU A 129 33.51 37.75 -18.43
C LEU A 129 33.92 36.28 -18.28
N PHE A 130 33.43 35.41 -19.15
CA PHE A 130 33.76 33.98 -19.10
C PHE A 130 33.77 33.33 -20.49
N ALA A 131 34.54 32.26 -20.64
CA ALA A 131 34.57 31.47 -21.87
C ALA A 131 33.44 30.44 -21.88
N VAL A 132 32.80 30.29 -23.04
CA VAL A 132 31.80 29.26 -23.33
C VAL A 132 32.16 28.62 -24.66
N GLY A 133 32.76 27.44 -24.62
CA GLY A 133 33.29 26.78 -25.81
C GLY A 133 34.33 27.66 -26.51
N GLY A 134 34.11 27.93 -27.80
CA GLY A 134 34.99 28.79 -28.62
C GLY A 134 34.64 30.27 -28.62
N SER A 135 33.93 30.76 -27.60
CA SER A 135 33.49 32.16 -27.52
C SER A 135 33.67 32.73 -26.12
N VAL A 136 33.73 34.05 -26.03
CA VAL A 136 33.79 34.81 -24.76
C VAL A 136 32.48 35.56 -24.60
N PHE A 137 31.81 35.36 -23.47
CA PHE A 137 30.64 36.15 -23.11
C PHE A 137 31.07 37.35 -22.28
N LEU A 138 30.67 38.54 -22.72
CA LEU A 138 30.92 39.81 -22.06
C LEU A 138 29.59 40.45 -21.67
N ARG A 139 29.38 40.70 -20.38
CA ARG A 139 28.20 41.45 -19.89
C ARG A 139 28.62 42.72 -19.18
N VAL A 140 28.18 43.85 -19.72
CA VAL A 140 28.35 45.19 -19.14
C VAL A 140 27.16 45.51 -18.25
N ARG A 141 27.36 46.31 -17.20
CA ARG A 141 26.30 46.81 -16.31
C ARG A 141 25.16 47.44 -17.14
N GLY A 142 23.92 47.01 -16.90
CA GLY A 142 22.74 47.50 -17.64
C GLY A 142 22.53 46.89 -19.04
N SER A 143 23.42 46.00 -19.50
CA SER A 143 23.33 45.37 -20.82
C SER A 143 22.91 43.89 -20.75
N HIS A 144 22.39 43.38 -21.87
CA HIS A 144 21.98 41.97 -22.03
C HIS A 144 23.16 41.01 -22.26
N GLY A 145 24.39 41.53 -22.34
CA GLY A 145 25.61 40.80 -22.68
C GLY A 145 25.69 40.36 -24.15
N VAL A 146 26.93 40.21 -24.62
CA VAL A 146 27.27 39.91 -26.01
C VAL A 146 28.27 38.75 -26.03
N ALA A 147 28.06 37.80 -26.94
CA ALA A 147 29.05 36.75 -27.22
C ALA A 147 30.00 37.20 -28.32
N LEU A 148 31.29 37.06 -28.08
CA LEU A 148 32.37 37.44 -28.99
C LEU A 148 33.26 36.23 -29.31
N PRO A 149 33.88 36.19 -30.50
CA PRO A 149 34.89 35.18 -30.83
C PRO A 149 36.02 35.13 -29.79
N ARG A 150 36.44 33.91 -29.40
CA ARG A 150 37.50 33.71 -28.38
C ARG A 150 38.84 34.29 -28.83
N GLU A 151 39.06 34.26 -30.13
CA GLU A 151 40.25 34.71 -30.86
C GLU A 151 40.54 36.20 -30.64
N LEU A 152 39.51 37.00 -30.33
CA LEU A 152 39.65 38.44 -30.05
C LEU A 152 40.27 38.73 -28.68
N PHE A 153 40.30 37.74 -27.78
CA PHE A 153 40.76 37.89 -26.40
C PHE A 153 41.99 37.02 -26.12
N PRO A 154 43.21 37.45 -26.49
CA PRO A 154 44.43 36.71 -26.14
C PRO A 154 44.69 36.69 -24.63
N GLU A 155 45.53 35.77 -24.14
CA GLU A 155 45.81 35.65 -22.69
C GLU A 155 46.32 36.95 -22.06
N ALA A 156 47.16 37.70 -22.78
CA ALA A 156 47.66 39.00 -22.35
C ALA A 156 46.56 40.05 -22.12
N ALA A 157 45.44 39.98 -22.85
CA ALA A 157 44.32 40.91 -22.67
C ALA A 157 43.65 40.74 -21.31
N PHE A 158 43.63 39.53 -20.75
CA PHE A 158 43.05 39.26 -19.44
C PHE A 158 43.91 39.81 -18.30
N GLN A 159 45.23 39.86 -18.47
CA GLN A 159 46.12 40.51 -17.52
C GLN A 159 45.86 42.02 -17.45
N LEU A 160 45.64 42.68 -18.60
CA LEU A 160 45.28 44.10 -18.67
C LEU A 160 43.92 44.40 -18.03
N MET A 161 42.96 43.48 -18.16
CA MET A 161 41.65 43.59 -17.52
C MET A 161 41.67 43.23 -16.02
N GLY A 162 42.81 42.79 -15.46
CA GLY A 162 42.93 42.37 -14.07
C GLY A 162 42.05 41.16 -13.71
N ARG A 163 41.67 40.33 -14.68
CA ARG A 163 40.72 39.21 -14.49
C ARG A 163 41.31 37.91 -15.03
N ARG A 164 40.94 36.77 -14.44
CA ARG A 164 41.24 35.44 -14.98
C ARG A 164 39.96 34.83 -15.56
N LEU A 165 40.08 34.10 -16.67
CA LEU A 165 38.99 33.27 -17.19
C LEU A 165 38.67 32.17 -16.18
N GLY A 166 37.49 32.25 -15.57
CA GLY A 166 36.99 31.22 -14.66
C GLY A 166 36.70 29.92 -15.41
N GLY A 167 37.71 29.07 -15.58
CA GLY A 167 37.58 27.73 -16.14
C GLY A 167 36.94 26.75 -15.15
N ARG A 168 35.70 26.97 -14.73
CA ARG A 168 34.92 25.92 -14.06
C ARG A 168 34.08 25.23 -15.12
N ARG A 169 34.42 23.95 -15.41
CA ARG A 169 33.77 23.07 -16.39
C ARG A 169 32.24 23.14 -16.19
N ALA A 170 31.65 23.99 -17.01
CA ALA A 170 30.28 24.46 -16.90
C ALA A 170 29.23 23.36 -16.94
N VAL A 171 29.54 22.35 -17.75
CA VAL A 171 28.69 21.21 -18.05
C VAL A 171 28.61 20.26 -16.85
N GLY A 172 29.69 20.15 -16.05
CA GLY A 172 29.75 19.23 -14.91
C GLY A 172 28.83 19.64 -13.76
N ILE A 173 28.73 20.94 -13.46
CA ILE A 173 27.87 21.43 -12.37
C ILE A 173 26.39 21.26 -12.73
N VAL A 174 26.03 21.53 -13.98
CA VAL A 174 24.65 21.39 -14.46
C VAL A 174 24.23 19.93 -14.49
N ALA A 175 25.09 19.05 -15.02
CA ALA A 175 24.85 17.61 -15.02
C ALA A 175 24.75 17.05 -13.60
N ALA A 176 25.59 17.52 -12.67
CA ALA A 176 25.54 17.11 -11.27
C ALA A 176 24.23 17.56 -10.58
N VAL A 177 23.78 18.80 -10.81
CA VAL A 177 22.52 19.30 -10.24
C VAL A 177 21.33 18.51 -10.79
N VAL A 178 21.30 18.23 -12.11
CA VAL A 178 20.24 17.41 -12.72
C VAL A 178 20.26 15.98 -12.16
N ALA A 179 21.44 15.37 -12.03
CA ALA A 179 21.58 14.03 -11.49
C ALA A 179 21.11 13.95 -10.03
N VAL A 180 21.47 14.92 -9.19
CA VAL A 180 21.01 14.99 -7.80
C VAL A 180 19.49 15.17 -7.72
N VAL A 181 18.92 16.06 -8.53
CA VAL A 181 17.46 16.27 -8.57
C VAL A 181 16.72 15.00 -9.01
N LEU A 182 17.25 14.27 -10.01
CA LEU A 182 16.65 13.00 -10.45
C LEU A 182 16.76 11.91 -9.39
N VAL A 183 17.91 11.77 -8.72
CA VAL A 183 18.08 10.79 -7.63
C VAL A 183 17.15 11.10 -6.46
N VAL A 184 17.00 12.37 -6.08
CA VAL A 184 16.07 12.78 -5.03
C VAL A 184 14.62 12.56 -5.45
N ALA A 185 14.25 12.87 -6.69
CA ALA A 185 12.90 12.65 -7.21
C ALA A 185 12.54 11.15 -7.28
N VAL A 186 13.46 10.30 -7.74
CA VAL A 186 13.28 8.85 -7.77
C VAL A 186 13.25 8.28 -6.36
N GLY A 187 14.14 8.71 -5.46
CA GLY A 187 14.15 8.28 -4.07
C GLY A 187 12.85 8.65 -3.35
N ALA A 188 12.34 9.86 -3.57
CA ALA A 188 11.05 10.32 -3.07
C ALA A 188 9.87 9.53 -3.66
N TRP A 189 9.89 9.27 -4.97
CA TRP A 189 8.86 8.48 -5.65
C TRP A 189 8.80 7.05 -5.10
N VAL A 190 9.94 6.38 -4.94
CA VAL A 190 10.05 5.04 -4.34
C VAL A 190 9.58 5.04 -2.88
N LEU A 191 9.88 6.10 -2.12
CA LEU A 191 9.45 6.19 -0.72
C LEU A 191 7.92 6.33 -0.60
N VAL A 192 7.29 7.10 -1.50
CA VAL A 192 5.83 7.32 -1.51
C VAL A 192 5.09 6.07 -2.02
N HIS A 193 5.52 5.48 -3.13
CA HIS A 193 4.80 4.37 -3.77
C HIS A 193 5.14 3.00 -3.16
N ARG A 194 6.01 2.94 -2.15
CA ARG A 194 6.22 1.71 -1.37
C ARG A 194 5.02 1.34 -0.50
N ASN A 195 4.11 2.28 -0.25
CA ASN A 195 2.98 2.10 0.68
C ASN A 195 1.60 2.31 0.05
N ASP A 196 1.53 2.63 -1.25
CA ASP A 196 0.27 2.63 -2.00
C ASP A 196 -0.12 1.19 -2.34
N SER A 197 -0.41 0.39 -1.30
CA SER A 197 -0.99 -0.92 -1.49
C SER A 197 -2.41 -0.73 -2.03
N PRO A 198 -2.80 -1.35 -3.16
CA PRO A 198 -4.14 -1.24 -3.75
C PRO A 198 -5.29 -1.75 -2.85
N HIS A 199 -4.97 -2.17 -1.63
CA HIS A 199 -5.87 -2.77 -0.64
C HIS A 199 -5.99 -1.93 0.65
N ALA A 200 -5.75 -0.62 0.59
CA ALA A 200 -5.92 0.26 1.76
C ALA A 200 -7.39 0.25 2.24
N LEU A 201 -7.66 -0.47 3.33
CA LEU A 201 -8.99 -0.53 3.94
C LEU A 201 -9.27 0.72 4.77
N THR A 202 -10.55 1.09 4.85
CA THR A 202 -11.05 2.14 5.75
C THR A 202 -12.33 1.67 6.44
N VAL A 203 -12.53 2.08 7.69
CA VAL A 203 -13.78 1.82 8.41
C VAL A 203 -14.89 2.68 7.81
N ARG A 204 -15.93 2.04 7.29
CA ARG A 204 -17.09 2.72 6.69
C ARG A 204 -18.23 2.90 7.67
N LYS A 205 -18.53 1.86 8.45
CA LYS A 205 -19.66 1.83 9.36
C LYS A 205 -19.36 0.89 10.52
N SER A 206 -19.75 1.29 11.72
CA SER A 206 -19.74 0.43 12.91
C SER A 206 -21.16 0.32 13.41
N ILE A 207 -21.65 -0.89 13.62
CA ILE A 207 -23.03 -1.15 14.05
C ILE A 207 -22.96 -1.84 15.42
N PRO A 208 -23.53 -1.23 16.48
CA PRO A 208 -23.61 -1.88 17.78
C PRO A 208 -24.56 -3.08 17.71
N LEU A 209 -24.22 -4.13 18.44
CA LEU A 209 -25.01 -5.35 18.53
C LEU A 209 -25.75 -5.38 19.87
N GLU A 210 -27.00 -5.86 19.83
CA GLU A 210 -27.82 -6.10 21.02
C GLU A 210 -27.53 -7.48 21.64
N CYS A 211 -26.37 -8.06 21.35
CA CYS A 211 -25.94 -9.37 21.83
C CYS A 211 -24.43 -9.45 21.92
N SER A 212 -23.94 -10.45 22.66
CA SER A 212 -22.55 -10.88 22.61
C SER A 212 -22.40 -11.98 21.56
N ALA A 213 -21.87 -11.62 20.38
CA ALA A 213 -21.68 -12.55 19.26
C ALA A 213 -20.31 -13.24 19.32
N ASP A 214 -20.27 -14.56 19.12
CA ASP A 214 -19.03 -15.36 19.09
C ASP A 214 -18.48 -15.53 17.67
N THR A 215 -19.40 -15.83 16.75
CA THR A 215 -19.10 -16.08 15.34
C THR A 215 -20.15 -15.40 14.47
N PHE A 216 -19.78 -15.14 13.23
CA PHE A 216 -20.72 -14.67 12.23
C PHE A 216 -20.35 -15.12 10.83
N THR A 217 -21.34 -15.10 9.95
CA THR A 217 -21.14 -15.21 8.51
C THR A 217 -21.90 -14.09 7.81
N VAL A 218 -21.42 -13.67 6.65
CA VAL A 218 -21.99 -12.58 5.86
C VAL A 218 -22.29 -13.05 4.45
N TYR A 219 -23.42 -12.61 3.91
CA TYR A 219 -23.78 -12.86 2.53
C TYR A 219 -24.63 -11.71 2.01
N ALA A 220 -24.17 -11.06 0.92
CA ALA A 220 -24.88 -9.96 0.28
C ALA A 220 -25.32 -8.86 1.26
N ASP A 221 -24.37 -8.33 2.05
CA ASP A 221 -24.58 -7.32 3.10
C ASP A 221 -25.58 -7.72 4.20
N THR A 222 -25.88 -9.00 4.36
CA THR A 222 -26.64 -9.54 5.50
C THR A 222 -25.69 -10.31 6.42
N ALA A 223 -25.65 -9.98 7.70
CA ALA A 223 -24.87 -10.70 8.69
C ALA A 223 -25.76 -11.65 9.50
N TYR A 224 -25.31 -12.89 9.68
CA TYR A 224 -25.91 -13.88 10.54
C TYR A 224 -25.00 -14.09 11.75
N LEU A 225 -25.49 -13.71 12.93
CA LEU A 225 -24.71 -13.65 14.16
C LEU A 225 -25.14 -14.80 15.08
N ALA A 226 -24.20 -15.61 15.56
CA ALA A 226 -24.45 -16.55 16.65
C ALA A 226 -24.12 -15.88 17.98
N CYS A 227 -25.13 -15.71 18.83
CA CYS A 227 -25.00 -15.00 20.09
C CYS A 227 -25.01 -15.96 21.29
N TRP A 228 -24.33 -15.58 22.37
CA TRP A 228 -24.24 -16.37 23.61
C TRP A 228 -25.56 -16.47 24.40
N ASP A 229 -26.62 -15.81 23.94
CA ASP A 229 -27.96 -15.87 24.54
C ASP A 229 -28.86 -16.89 23.84
N ASP A 230 -28.28 -17.91 23.20
CA ASP A 230 -28.95 -19.06 22.57
C ASP A 230 -29.74 -18.73 21.29
N ASN A 231 -29.50 -17.53 20.74
CA ASN A 231 -30.16 -17.02 19.56
C ASN A 231 -29.19 -16.75 18.41
N VAL A 232 -29.69 -16.92 17.20
CA VAL A 232 -29.14 -16.29 16.00
C VAL A 232 -29.85 -14.98 15.74
N ARG A 233 -29.09 -13.95 15.35
CA ARG A 233 -29.64 -12.69 14.86
C ARG A 233 -29.31 -12.49 13.38
N ILE A 234 -30.30 -12.09 12.60
CA ILE A 234 -30.12 -11.65 11.21
C ILE A 234 -30.06 -10.13 11.21
N LEU A 235 -28.96 -9.57 10.73
CA LEU A 235 -28.68 -8.14 10.69
C LEU A 235 -28.60 -7.66 9.25
N ASP A 236 -29.47 -6.74 8.87
CA ASP A 236 -29.32 -5.97 7.62
C ASP A 236 -28.26 -4.89 7.85
N ILE A 237 -27.12 -5.02 7.19
CA ILE A 237 -25.97 -4.15 7.44
C ILE A 237 -26.21 -2.73 6.89
N ALA A 238 -26.95 -2.62 5.79
CA ALA A 238 -27.25 -1.34 5.13
C ALA A 238 -28.01 -0.39 6.06
N SER A 239 -29.10 -0.86 6.66
CA SER A 239 -29.89 -0.15 7.68
C SER A 239 -29.21 -0.19 9.05
N GLY A 240 -28.47 -1.26 9.36
CA GLY A 240 -27.94 -1.52 10.69
C GLY A 240 -28.99 -2.04 11.68
N THR A 241 -30.06 -2.66 11.19
CA THR A 241 -31.16 -3.17 12.02
C THR A 241 -31.21 -4.68 12.02
N VAL A 242 -31.42 -5.28 13.20
CA VAL A 242 -31.72 -6.71 13.33
C VAL A 242 -33.13 -6.97 12.78
N THR A 243 -33.22 -7.80 11.75
CA THR A 243 -34.49 -8.14 11.09
C THR A 243 -35.16 -9.36 11.75
N ALA A 244 -34.36 -10.26 12.31
CA ALA A 244 -34.85 -11.48 12.96
C ALA A 244 -34.00 -11.88 14.17
N VAL A 245 -34.66 -12.48 15.17
CA VAL A 245 -34.02 -13.15 16.31
C VAL A 245 -34.61 -14.55 16.41
N ILE A 246 -33.78 -15.56 16.19
CA ILE A 246 -34.20 -16.95 16.01
C ILE A 246 -33.57 -17.82 17.10
N PRO A 247 -34.35 -18.44 17.99
CA PRO A 247 -33.83 -19.35 19.02
C PRO A 247 -33.31 -20.63 18.37
N VAL A 248 -32.05 -20.99 18.62
CA VAL A 248 -31.39 -22.15 17.98
C VAL A 248 -30.94 -23.22 18.96
N GLY A 249 -30.61 -22.85 20.19
CA GLY A 249 -30.11 -23.77 21.21
C GLY A 249 -28.95 -23.17 22.02
N PRO A 250 -28.55 -23.84 23.11
CA PRO A 250 -27.55 -23.33 24.03
C PRO A 250 -26.16 -23.26 23.43
N ASN A 251 -25.47 -22.16 23.73
CA ASN A 251 -24.10 -21.86 23.28
C ASN A 251 -23.93 -22.06 21.77
N ALA A 252 -24.61 -21.21 20.98
CA ALA A 252 -24.37 -21.12 19.55
C ALA A 252 -22.93 -20.64 19.29
N HIS A 253 -22.11 -21.50 18.67
CA HIS A 253 -20.65 -21.30 18.53
C HIS A 253 -20.17 -21.22 17.10
N GLY A 254 -20.60 -22.13 16.23
CA GLY A 254 -20.20 -22.18 14.82
C GLY A 254 -21.38 -21.92 13.92
N ILE A 255 -21.20 -21.13 12.87
CA ILE A 255 -22.27 -20.76 11.94
C ILE A 255 -21.81 -20.90 10.48
N ALA A 256 -22.66 -21.45 9.62
CA ALA A 256 -22.42 -21.52 8.19
C ALA A 256 -23.72 -21.31 7.41
N PHE A 257 -23.68 -20.53 6.33
CA PHE A 257 -24.84 -20.21 5.51
C PHE A 257 -24.75 -20.87 4.13
N ASP A 258 -25.83 -21.55 3.73
CA ASP A 258 -26.03 -22.05 2.37
C ASP A 258 -26.95 -21.08 1.59
N PRO A 259 -26.40 -20.27 0.67
CA PRO A 259 -27.20 -19.32 -0.10
C PRO A 259 -28.13 -20.00 -1.12
N THR A 260 -27.87 -21.26 -1.51
CA THR A 260 -28.68 -21.98 -2.50
C THR A 260 -29.98 -22.49 -1.89
N THR A 261 -29.91 -22.98 -0.65
CA THR A 261 -31.09 -23.47 0.09
C THR A 261 -31.63 -22.47 1.09
N ARG A 262 -30.94 -21.33 1.29
CA ARG A 262 -31.25 -20.29 2.29
C ARG A 262 -31.38 -20.88 3.69
N ARG A 263 -30.43 -21.77 4.00
CA ARG A 263 -30.35 -22.45 5.28
C ARG A 263 -29.10 -22.01 6.02
N LEU A 264 -29.27 -21.79 7.31
CA LEU A 264 -28.20 -21.49 8.22
C LEU A 264 -28.01 -22.67 9.16
N TYR A 265 -26.78 -23.16 9.27
CA TYR A 265 -26.40 -24.28 10.12
C TYR A 265 -25.67 -23.73 11.34
N VAL A 266 -26.18 -24.03 12.52
CA VAL A 266 -25.66 -23.49 13.78
C VAL A 266 -25.24 -24.63 14.68
N ALA A 267 -23.96 -24.70 15.02
CA ALA A 267 -23.43 -25.61 16.02
C ALA A 267 -23.73 -25.08 17.43
N ASN A 268 -24.57 -25.81 18.15
CA ASN A 268 -24.90 -25.53 19.55
C ASN A 268 -24.15 -26.53 20.42
N SER A 269 -23.26 -26.03 21.28
CA SER A 269 -22.36 -26.86 22.08
C SER A 269 -22.81 -26.94 23.53
N GLU A 270 -23.01 -28.14 24.06
CA GLU A 270 -23.21 -28.29 25.50
C GLU A 270 -21.88 -28.68 26.15
N ILE A 271 -21.18 -27.71 26.75
CA ILE A 271 -19.91 -27.96 27.43
C ILE A 271 -20.14 -28.95 28.58
N GLY A 272 -19.58 -30.15 28.45
CA GLY A 272 -19.71 -31.22 29.46
C GLY A 272 -20.99 -32.05 29.38
N GLY A 273 -21.86 -31.81 28.39
CA GLY A 273 -23.10 -32.56 28.14
C GLY A 273 -23.08 -33.35 26.82
N GLY A 274 -23.79 -34.47 26.76
CA GLY A 274 -23.90 -35.32 25.56
C GLY A 274 -24.98 -34.88 24.56
N ASN A 275 -25.42 -33.63 24.64
CA ASN A 275 -26.63 -33.13 23.97
C ASN A 275 -26.35 -32.11 22.88
N SER A 276 -25.10 -31.87 22.46
CA SER A 276 -24.81 -30.92 21.39
C SER A 276 -25.62 -31.22 20.12
N ARG A 277 -25.84 -30.18 19.31
CA ARG A 277 -26.78 -30.28 18.19
C ARG A 277 -26.50 -29.22 17.14
N VAL A 278 -26.73 -29.58 15.89
CA VAL A 278 -26.74 -28.62 14.78
C VAL A 278 -28.17 -28.20 14.51
N SER A 279 -28.47 -26.92 14.67
CA SER A 279 -29.76 -26.35 14.32
C SER A 279 -29.74 -25.87 12.87
N VAL A 280 -30.70 -26.34 12.08
CA VAL A 280 -30.90 -25.96 10.69
C VAL A 280 -32.02 -24.93 10.66
N VAL A 281 -31.64 -23.68 10.43
CA VAL A 281 -32.55 -22.54 10.38
C VAL A 281 -32.90 -22.24 8.93
N ASP A 282 -34.19 -22.13 8.65
CA ASP A 282 -34.69 -21.57 7.40
C ASP A 282 -34.70 -20.05 7.54
N THR A 283 -33.90 -19.35 6.74
CA THR A 283 -33.74 -17.90 6.88
C THR A 283 -34.86 -17.10 6.24
N ASP A 284 -35.65 -17.70 5.33
CA ASP A 284 -36.81 -17.03 4.73
C ASP A 284 -38.03 -17.13 5.68
N ALA A 285 -38.19 -18.28 6.34
CA ALA A 285 -39.26 -18.49 7.32
C ALA A 285 -38.88 -18.04 8.74
N GLU A 286 -37.61 -17.72 8.97
CA GLU A 286 -37.04 -17.27 10.26
C GLU A 286 -37.30 -18.26 11.42
N VAL A 287 -37.20 -19.56 11.13
CA VAL A 287 -37.46 -20.63 12.12
C VAL A 287 -36.43 -21.74 12.04
N VAL A 288 -36.16 -22.39 13.18
CA VAL A 288 -35.45 -23.68 13.20
C VAL A 288 -36.36 -24.72 12.57
N ARG A 289 -35.94 -25.24 11.42
CA ARG A 289 -36.66 -26.28 10.69
C ARG A 289 -36.38 -27.65 11.29
N GLU A 290 -35.11 -27.91 11.59
CA GLU A 290 -34.62 -29.21 12.01
C GLU A 290 -33.49 -29.05 13.04
N THR A 291 -33.34 -30.06 13.91
CA THR A 291 -32.24 -30.14 14.86
C THR A 291 -31.60 -31.51 14.74
N ILE A 292 -30.32 -31.53 14.39
CA ILE A 292 -29.55 -32.75 14.17
C ILE A 292 -28.77 -33.04 15.46
N PRO A 293 -29.08 -34.12 16.18
CA PRO A 293 -28.37 -34.45 17.41
C PRO A 293 -26.92 -34.82 17.11
N PHE A 294 -26.02 -34.38 17.98
CA PHE A 294 -24.59 -34.62 17.84
C PHE A 294 -24.01 -35.00 19.21
N ALA A 295 -23.43 -36.20 19.31
CA ALA A 295 -23.09 -36.79 20.61
C ALA A 295 -21.91 -36.11 21.34
N ARG A 296 -21.29 -35.08 20.76
CA ARG A 296 -19.99 -34.51 21.17
C ARG A 296 -20.01 -32.99 21.15
N GLY A 297 -19.15 -32.35 21.94
CA GLY A 297 -19.07 -30.88 22.00
C GLY A 297 -18.76 -30.30 20.63
N LEU A 298 -19.52 -29.31 20.18
CA LEU A 298 -19.32 -28.68 18.87
C LEU A 298 -18.52 -27.37 19.00
N TRP A 299 -17.73 -27.04 17.99
CA TRP A 299 -17.09 -25.73 17.86
C TRP A 299 -17.39 -25.13 16.49
N ARG A 300 -16.46 -25.23 15.54
CA ARG A 300 -16.60 -24.64 14.21
C ARG A 300 -17.34 -25.58 13.25
N VAL A 301 -17.98 -24.95 12.26
CA VAL A 301 -18.64 -25.64 11.15
C VAL A 301 -18.15 -25.03 9.85
N ALA A 302 -18.04 -25.86 8.82
CA ALA A 302 -17.70 -25.41 7.47
C ALA A 302 -18.65 -26.08 6.49
N ILE A 303 -19.07 -25.36 5.45
CA ILE A 303 -20.01 -25.85 4.46
C ILE A 303 -19.38 -25.91 3.07
N ASP A 304 -19.54 -27.05 2.42
CA ASP A 304 -19.38 -27.17 0.97
C ASP A 304 -20.77 -27.13 0.32
N VAL A 305 -21.11 -25.96 -0.19
CA VAL A 305 -22.41 -25.73 -0.85
C VAL A 305 -22.53 -26.56 -2.12
N ALA A 306 -21.44 -26.73 -2.87
CA ALA A 306 -21.44 -27.46 -4.14
C ALA A 306 -21.57 -28.98 -3.93
N ALA A 307 -20.93 -29.51 -2.88
CA ALA A 307 -21.02 -30.93 -2.53
C ALA A 307 -22.21 -31.27 -1.62
N HIS A 308 -22.99 -30.27 -1.17
CA HIS A 308 -24.08 -30.40 -0.21
C HIS A 308 -23.65 -31.07 1.11
N ARG A 309 -22.52 -30.63 1.65
CA ARG A 309 -21.92 -31.21 2.85
C ARG A 309 -21.60 -30.15 3.89
N LEU A 310 -21.96 -30.44 5.13
CA LEU A 310 -21.57 -29.68 6.30
C LEU A 310 -20.58 -30.50 7.12
N TYR A 311 -19.44 -29.89 7.43
CA TYR A 311 -18.39 -30.45 8.28
C TYR A 311 -18.48 -29.79 9.64
N VAL A 312 -18.52 -30.61 10.69
CA VAL A 312 -18.78 -30.16 12.05
C VAL A 312 -17.67 -30.64 12.96
N GLY A 313 -16.95 -29.71 13.58
CA GLY A 313 -15.88 -30.02 14.52
C GLY A 313 -16.44 -30.48 15.85
N GLY A 314 -16.14 -31.72 16.22
CA GLY A 314 -16.55 -32.32 17.49
C GLY A 314 -15.36 -32.56 18.42
N HIS A 315 -15.31 -31.91 19.59
CA HIS A 315 -14.40 -32.29 20.66
C HIS A 315 -14.88 -33.61 21.27
N GLY A 316 -14.05 -34.65 21.17
CA GLY A 316 -14.38 -35.99 21.65
C GLY A 316 -14.58 -36.04 23.17
N LEU A 317 -15.43 -36.96 23.63
CA LEU A 317 -15.46 -37.37 25.05
C LEU A 317 -14.33 -38.34 25.40
N GLN A 318 -13.61 -38.83 24.37
CA GLN A 318 -12.51 -39.78 24.52
C GLN A 318 -11.22 -39.03 24.79
N PRO A 319 -10.34 -39.53 25.67
CA PRO A 319 -9.14 -38.81 26.09
C PRO A 319 -8.09 -38.60 24.98
N GLN A 320 -8.24 -39.19 23.79
CA GLN A 320 -7.17 -39.30 22.79
C GLN A 320 -7.45 -38.70 21.40
N HIS A 321 -8.71 -38.56 20.95
CA HIS A 321 -9.03 -38.06 19.60
C HIS A 321 -10.35 -37.27 19.54
N ASP A 322 -10.39 -36.29 18.64
CA ASP A 322 -11.60 -35.58 18.23
C ASP A 322 -12.15 -36.17 16.93
N THR A 323 -13.32 -35.70 16.48
CA THR A 323 -13.97 -36.19 15.25
C THR A 323 -14.58 -35.05 14.46
N ILE A 324 -14.44 -35.09 13.15
CA ILE A 324 -15.17 -34.23 12.22
C ILE A 324 -16.39 -34.98 11.72
N GLY A 325 -17.58 -34.54 12.14
CA GLY A 325 -18.83 -35.08 11.60
C GLY A 325 -19.09 -34.53 10.21
N ILE A 326 -19.65 -35.37 9.34
CA ILE A 326 -20.08 -35.00 8.00
C ILE A 326 -21.59 -35.17 7.94
N ILE A 327 -22.29 -34.10 7.57
CA ILE A 327 -23.74 -34.05 7.44
C ILE A 327 -24.07 -33.75 5.97
N ASP A 328 -24.99 -34.52 5.40
CA ASP A 328 -25.59 -34.22 4.10
C ASP A 328 -26.66 -33.13 4.27
N THR A 329 -26.50 -32.00 3.59
CA THR A 329 -27.35 -30.82 3.80
C THR A 329 -28.72 -30.91 3.12
N LEU A 330 -28.90 -31.85 2.18
CA LEU A 330 -30.17 -32.06 1.50
C LEU A 330 -31.14 -32.90 2.35
N SER A 331 -30.61 -33.95 2.97
CA SER A 331 -31.35 -34.89 3.83
C SER A 331 -31.26 -34.56 5.31
N SER A 332 -30.38 -33.64 5.70
CA SER A 332 -30.07 -33.28 7.08
C SER A 332 -29.66 -34.48 7.95
N ALA A 333 -28.98 -35.44 7.33
CA ALA A 333 -28.54 -36.66 7.98
C ALA A 333 -27.02 -36.64 8.19
N ALA A 334 -26.58 -37.10 9.36
CA ALA A 334 -25.16 -37.42 9.56
C ALA A 334 -24.79 -38.64 8.70
N ILE A 335 -23.83 -38.47 7.79
CA ILE A 335 -23.41 -39.50 6.82
C ILE A 335 -22.09 -40.17 7.19
N GLY A 336 -21.32 -39.59 8.12
CA GLY A 336 -20.07 -40.17 8.58
C GLY A 336 -19.33 -39.28 9.57
N GLU A 337 -18.22 -39.81 10.09
CA GLU A 337 -17.29 -39.06 10.93
C GLU A 337 -15.85 -39.44 10.56
N VAL A 338 -14.95 -38.47 10.67
CA VAL A 338 -13.51 -38.65 10.43
C VAL A 338 -12.76 -38.41 11.73
N PRO A 339 -12.03 -39.40 12.27
CA PRO A 339 -11.18 -39.20 13.44
C PRO A 339 -10.03 -38.23 13.12
N VAL A 340 -9.79 -37.28 14.02
CA VAL A 340 -8.70 -36.30 13.94
C VAL A 340 -7.97 -36.18 15.27
N ASP A 341 -6.88 -35.42 15.29
CA ASP A 341 -6.17 -35.13 16.52
C ASP A 341 -7.03 -34.29 17.47
N ARG A 342 -6.65 -34.26 18.75
CA ARG A 342 -7.41 -33.56 19.77
C ARG A 342 -7.30 -32.04 19.64
N PHE A 343 -8.32 -31.33 20.12
CA PHE A 343 -8.46 -29.88 20.11
C PHE A 343 -8.65 -29.32 18.71
N ALA A 344 -9.44 -30.02 17.88
CA ALA A 344 -9.86 -29.50 16.58
C ALA A 344 -10.56 -28.15 16.78
N ARG A 345 -9.96 -27.07 16.28
CA ARG A 345 -10.39 -25.70 16.55
C ARG A 345 -11.16 -25.12 15.39
N ASP A 346 -10.59 -25.24 14.19
CA ASP A 346 -11.10 -24.57 13.00
C ASP A 346 -11.12 -25.51 11.80
N ILE A 347 -12.07 -25.28 10.90
CA ILE A 347 -12.34 -26.13 9.74
C ILE A 347 -12.64 -25.23 8.55
N VAL A 348 -11.98 -25.48 7.43
CA VAL A 348 -12.24 -24.79 6.17
C VAL A 348 -12.32 -25.81 5.04
N VAL A 349 -13.14 -25.51 4.04
CA VAL A 349 -13.28 -26.33 2.82
C VAL A 349 -12.72 -25.56 1.64
N ASP A 350 -11.90 -26.22 0.82
CA ASP A 350 -11.64 -25.78 -0.55
C ASP A 350 -12.68 -26.43 -1.49
N PRO A 351 -13.73 -25.70 -1.92
CA PRO A 351 -14.77 -26.26 -2.78
C PRO A 351 -14.26 -26.60 -4.19
N ALA A 352 -13.15 -26.00 -4.64
CA ALA A 352 -12.61 -26.26 -5.98
C ALA A 352 -11.94 -27.64 -6.06
N THR A 353 -11.36 -28.11 -4.96
CA THR A 353 -10.75 -29.45 -4.85
C THR A 353 -11.57 -30.44 -4.05
N ASN A 354 -12.67 -30.00 -3.41
CA ASN A 354 -13.44 -30.77 -2.44
C ASN A 354 -12.53 -31.35 -1.34
N THR A 355 -11.67 -30.49 -0.78
CA THR A 355 -10.73 -30.85 0.30
C THR A 355 -11.06 -30.11 1.57
N VAL A 356 -10.96 -30.77 2.72
CA VAL A 356 -11.23 -30.16 4.03
C VAL A 356 -9.94 -30.06 4.83
N TYR A 357 -9.67 -28.89 5.40
CA TYR A 357 -8.52 -28.64 6.26
C TYR A 357 -8.98 -28.42 7.69
N VAL A 358 -8.30 -29.07 8.63
CA VAL A 358 -8.62 -28.97 10.06
C VAL A 358 -7.40 -28.48 10.82
N GLY A 359 -7.59 -27.39 11.55
CA GLY A 359 -6.59 -26.80 12.45
C GLY A 359 -6.87 -27.15 13.89
N PHE A 360 -5.82 -27.15 14.72
CA PHE A 360 -5.89 -27.58 16.11
C PHE A 360 -5.39 -26.49 17.07
N GLU A 361 -6.03 -26.35 18.22
CA GLU A 361 -5.60 -25.46 19.30
C GLU A 361 -4.51 -26.09 20.18
N ALA A 362 -3.70 -26.98 19.60
CA ALA A 362 -2.57 -27.66 20.19
C ALA A 362 -1.43 -27.72 19.16
N PRO A 363 -0.17 -27.95 19.58
CA PRO A 363 0.95 -28.13 18.65
C PRO A 363 0.81 -29.40 17.80
N ALA A 364 -0.01 -29.32 16.76
CA ALA A 364 -0.36 -30.42 15.86
C ALA A 364 -0.24 -29.97 14.39
N PRO A 365 -0.08 -30.91 13.44
CA PRO A 365 -0.15 -30.57 12.02
C PRO A 365 -1.59 -30.27 11.61
N ILE A 366 -1.78 -29.53 10.52
CA ILE A 366 -3.09 -29.38 9.87
C ILE A 366 -3.44 -30.73 9.24
N HIS A 367 -4.65 -31.23 9.49
CA HIS A 367 -5.14 -32.46 8.85
C HIS A 367 -5.81 -32.10 7.53
N VAL A 368 -5.49 -32.84 6.48
CA VAL A 368 -6.12 -32.76 5.15
C VAL A 368 -7.04 -33.96 5.00
N ILE A 369 -8.33 -33.70 4.89
CA ILE A 369 -9.38 -34.71 4.80
C ILE A 369 -9.93 -34.72 3.38
N ASP A 370 -10.03 -35.93 2.82
CA ASP A 370 -10.80 -36.17 1.60
C ASP A 370 -12.22 -36.63 1.98
N PRO A 371 -13.25 -35.82 1.70
CA PRO A 371 -14.63 -36.16 2.01
C PRO A 371 -15.16 -37.38 1.24
N ALA A 372 -14.58 -37.74 0.10
CA ALA A 372 -15.01 -38.91 -0.67
C ALA A 372 -14.59 -40.21 0.00
N THR A 373 -13.39 -40.24 0.58
CA THR A 373 -12.85 -41.40 1.31
C THR A 373 -13.13 -41.36 2.81
N MET A 374 -13.61 -40.23 3.35
CA MET A 374 -13.88 -40.00 4.77
C MET A 374 -12.66 -40.30 5.64
N ALA A 375 -11.48 -39.87 5.18
CA ALA A 375 -10.22 -40.15 5.84
C ALA A 375 -9.26 -38.95 5.74
N VAL A 376 -8.36 -38.87 6.72
CA VAL A 376 -7.20 -37.98 6.64
C VAL A 376 -6.22 -38.55 5.61
N THR A 377 -6.00 -37.82 4.51
CA THR A 377 -5.14 -38.25 3.39
C THR A 377 -3.72 -37.70 3.50
N ALA A 378 -3.57 -36.55 4.14
CA ALA A 378 -2.28 -35.91 4.37
C ALA A 378 -2.29 -35.04 5.63
N THR A 379 -1.09 -34.63 6.07
CA THR A 379 -0.91 -33.69 7.17
C THR A 379 0.10 -32.62 6.79
N ILE A 380 -0.18 -31.36 7.10
CA ILE A 380 0.70 -30.22 6.77
C ILE A 380 1.35 -29.70 8.06
N PRO A 381 2.69 -29.58 8.13
CA PRO A 381 3.37 -29.11 9.34
C PRO A 381 3.04 -27.64 9.68
N PHE A 382 2.36 -27.42 10.82
CA PHE A 382 2.22 -26.10 11.43
C PHE A 382 3.10 -25.96 12.67
N GLY A 383 3.00 -26.91 13.61
CA GLY A 383 3.92 -27.05 14.74
C GLY A 383 3.62 -26.16 15.95
N ASP A 384 2.45 -25.53 16.00
CA ASP A 384 1.97 -24.70 17.11
C ASP A 384 0.42 -24.62 17.10
N ARG A 385 -0.18 -23.87 18.02
CA ARG A 385 -1.63 -23.69 18.14
C ARG A 385 -2.14 -22.84 16.98
N ILE A 386 -3.13 -23.36 16.26
CA ILE A 386 -3.83 -22.64 15.20
C ILE A 386 -5.02 -21.90 15.80
N ARG A 387 -5.18 -20.64 15.42
CA ARG A 387 -6.27 -19.77 15.84
C ARG A 387 -7.37 -19.68 14.79
N GLY A 388 -6.97 -19.59 13.53
CA GLY A 388 -7.89 -19.50 12.39
C GLY A 388 -7.26 -20.04 11.11
N LEU A 389 -8.11 -20.57 10.24
CA LEU A 389 -7.79 -21.04 8.90
C LEU A 389 -8.74 -20.39 7.90
N ASP A 390 -8.24 -20.03 6.72
CA ASP A 390 -9.09 -19.76 5.58
C ASP A 390 -8.37 -20.11 4.27
N VAL A 391 -9.11 -20.34 3.19
CA VAL A 391 -8.57 -20.82 1.92
C VAL A 391 -8.92 -19.90 0.76
N ASP A 392 -7.92 -19.63 -0.07
CA ASP A 392 -8.15 -19.12 -1.43
C ASP A 392 -8.36 -20.32 -2.36
N SER A 393 -9.62 -20.55 -2.73
CA SER A 393 -10.02 -21.68 -3.58
C SER A 393 -9.58 -21.53 -5.05
N GLU A 394 -9.29 -20.29 -5.50
CA GLU A 394 -8.82 -20.06 -6.87
C GLU A 394 -7.33 -20.38 -7.03
N THR A 395 -6.54 -20.08 -6.00
CA THR A 395 -5.09 -20.34 -5.99
C THR A 395 -4.69 -21.61 -5.25
N HIS A 396 -5.66 -22.30 -4.63
CA HIS A 396 -5.45 -23.46 -3.76
C HIS A 396 -4.43 -23.16 -2.63
N THR A 397 -4.57 -21.98 -2.03
CA THR A 397 -3.66 -21.51 -0.98
C THR A 397 -4.38 -21.45 0.36
N LEU A 398 -3.86 -22.14 1.37
CA LEU A 398 -4.36 -22.12 2.73
C LEU A 398 -3.59 -21.09 3.57
N TYR A 399 -4.33 -20.26 4.30
CA TYR A 399 -3.82 -19.27 5.23
C TYR A 399 -4.10 -19.75 6.64
N ALA A 400 -3.04 -19.96 7.41
CA ALA A 400 -3.13 -20.44 8.77
C ALA A 400 -2.52 -19.43 9.73
N VAL A 401 -3.34 -18.84 10.59
CA VAL A 401 -2.89 -17.96 11.67
C VAL A 401 -2.78 -18.75 12.96
N GLY A 402 -1.70 -18.52 13.71
CA GLY A 402 -1.47 -19.23 14.95
C GLY A 402 -0.38 -18.64 15.82
N ASP A 403 -0.17 -19.32 16.94
CA ASP A 403 0.88 -18.99 17.89
C ASP A 403 2.26 -19.29 17.23
N GLY A 404 3.24 -18.40 17.45
CA GLY A 404 4.55 -18.48 16.80
C GLY A 404 5.62 -18.99 17.75
N ASN A 405 5.84 -20.31 17.82
CA ASN A 405 6.89 -21.05 18.54
C ASN A 405 7.59 -20.30 19.69
N SER A 406 6.81 -19.81 20.66
CA SER A 406 7.33 -19.07 21.82
C SER A 406 6.59 -19.49 23.07
N SER A 407 7.36 -19.91 24.08
CA SER A 407 6.90 -20.23 25.43
C SER A 407 6.72 -18.99 26.31
N SER A 408 6.81 -17.77 25.74
CA SER A 408 6.61 -16.51 26.46
C SER A 408 5.25 -15.88 26.13
N VAL A 409 4.65 -15.25 27.12
CA VAL A 409 3.32 -14.60 27.04
C VAL A 409 3.38 -13.27 26.26
N ASP A 410 4.56 -12.87 25.77
CA ASP A 410 4.81 -11.53 25.20
C ASP A 410 5.05 -11.47 23.67
N GLU A 411 5.09 -12.57 22.91
CA GLU A 411 5.74 -12.50 21.57
C GLU A 411 5.07 -13.28 20.39
N LEU A 412 4.95 -12.55 19.27
CA LEU A 412 4.75 -12.88 17.85
C LEU A 412 3.73 -13.99 17.48
N ARG A 413 2.67 -13.58 16.80
CA ARG A 413 1.82 -14.50 16.02
C ARG A 413 2.40 -14.68 14.63
N ILE A 414 2.02 -15.77 13.97
CA ILE A 414 2.45 -16.04 12.60
C ILE A 414 1.25 -16.29 11.70
N LEU A 415 1.38 -15.88 10.45
CA LEU A 415 0.57 -16.36 9.34
C LEU A 415 1.45 -17.25 8.46
N LYS A 416 1.04 -18.50 8.26
CA LYS A 416 1.64 -19.37 7.26
C LYS A 416 0.79 -19.37 6.00
N ILE A 417 1.44 -19.13 4.87
CA ILE A 417 0.86 -19.24 3.53
C ILE A 417 1.29 -20.60 2.99
N ILE A 418 0.32 -21.46 2.70
CA ILE A 418 0.53 -22.88 2.41
C ILE A 418 -0.04 -23.19 1.03
N ASP A 419 0.79 -23.71 0.13
CA ASP A 419 0.32 -24.27 -1.13
C ASP A 419 -0.27 -25.65 -0.85
N THR A 420 -1.57 -25.80 -1.05
CA THR A 420 -2.29 -27.03 -0.72
C THR A 420 -2.09 -28.14 -1.75
N THR A 421 -1.69 -27.82 -2.98
CA THR A 421 -1.41 -28.81 -4.04
C THR A 421 -0.14 -29.60 -3.73
N THR A 422 0.83 -28.94 -3.07
CA THR A 422 2.09 -29.56 -2.65
C THR A 422 2.11 -29.90 -1.15
N GLY A 423 1.22 -29.30 -0.35
CA GLY A 423 1.23 -29.40 1.11
C GLY A 423 2.41 -28.69 1.76
N THR A 424 3.00 -27.69 1.09
CA THR A 424 4.22 -27.01 1.55
C THR A 424 3.95 -25.58 2.01
N VAL A 425 4.67 -25.16 3.05
CA VAL A 425 4.62 -23.76 3.54
C VAL A 425 5.45 -22.90 2.59
N ARG A 426 4.80 -22.02 1.83
CA ARG A 426 5.44 -21.08 0.90
C ARG A 426 6.08 -19.90 1.63
N SER A 427 5.39 -19.37 2.65
CA SER A 427 5.84 -18.21 3.40
C SER A 427 5.38 -18.27 4.85
N THR A 428 6.13 -17.65 5.75
CA THR A 428 5.73 -17.41 7.14
C THR A 428 5.92 -15.94 7.43
N VAL A 429 4.81 -15.27 7.71
CA VAL A 429 4.73 -13.84 7.93
C VAL A 429 4.57 -13.59 9.43
N PRO A 430 5.49 -12.84 10.07
CA PRO A 430 5.34 -12.45 11.46
C PRO A 430 4.23 -11.39 11.59
N LEU A 431 3.33 -11.59 12.55
CA LEU A 431 2.19 -10.73 12.85
C LEU A 431 2.29 -10.16 14.27
N ALA A 432 1.35 -9.26 14.60
CA ALA A 432 1.24 -8.68 15.93
C ALA A 432 0.97 -9.76 17.01
N PRO A 433 1.23 -9.47 18.31
CA PRO A 433 1.16 -10.46 19.39
C PRO A 433 -0.22 -11.10 19.64
N SER A 434 -1.31 -10.52 19.12
CA SER A 434 -2.65 -11.10 19.19
C SER A 434 -3.30 -11.06 17.81
N VAL A 435 -3.41 -12.22 17.18
CA VAL A 435 -4.13 -12.45 15.93
C VAL A 435 -5.11 -13.56 16.23
N TRP A 436 -6.38 -13.34 15.91
CA TRP A 436 -7.45 -14.24 16.33
C TRP A 436 -8.07 -15.02 15.18
N ALA A 437 -8.23 -14.38 14.03
CA ALA A 437 -8.91 -14.93 12.87
C ALA A 437 -8.27 -14.44 11.58
N VAL A 438 -8.48 -15.19 10.50
CA VAL A 438 -8.12 -14.82 9.13
C VAL A 438 -9.34 -15.05 8.24
N ALA A 439 -9.55 -14.17 7.27
CA ALA A 439 -10.52 -14.34 6.20
C ALA A 439 -9.89 -13.96 4.86
N VAL A 440 -10.32 -14.56 3.77
CA VAL A 440 -9.71 -14.43 2.45
C VAL A 440 -10.76 -14.01 1.44
N ASP A 441 -10.41 -13.02 0.62
CA ASP A 441 -11.13 -12.76 -0.61
C ASP A 441 -10.42 -13.47 -1.77
N SER A 442 -11.04 -14.52 -2.30
CA SER A 442 -10.47 -15.28 -3.41
C SER A 442 -10.43 -14.48 -4.71
N THR A 443 -11.21 -13.40 -4.87
CA THR A 443 -11.28 -12.66 -6.14
C THR A 443 -10.12 -11.70 -6.37
N ASP A 444 -9.49 -11.24 -5.29
CA ASP A 444 -8.31 -10.39 -5.36
C ASP A 444 -7.13 -10.93 -4.56
N HIS A 445 -7.24 -12.20 -4.14
CA HIS A 445 -6.22 -12.96 -3.44
C HIS A 445 -5.66 -12.18 -2.24
N SER A 446 -6.54 -11.59 -1.43
CA SER A 446 -6.14 -10.86 -0.21
C SER A 446 -6.55 -11.62 1.03
N ALA A 447 -5.65 -11.73 2.00
CA ALA A 447 -5.96 -12.25 3.33
C ALA A 447 -6.10 -11.10 4.34
N TYR A 448 -7.10 -11.20 5.21
CA TYR A 448 -7.45 -10.23 6.24
C TYR A 448 -7.27 -10.86 7.61
N THR A 449 -6.36 -10.32 8.41
CA THR A 449 -6.10 -10.84 9.75
C THR A 449 -6.65 -9.89 10.80
N LEU A 450 -7.42 -10.44 11.74
CA LEU A 450 -7.97 -9.70 12.88
C LEU A 450 -6.93 -9.68 14.00
N GLU A 451 -6.50 -8.47 14.38
CA GLU A 451 -5.44 -8.25 15.35
C GLU A 451 -5.91 -7.41 16.54
N GLU A 452 -5.47 -7.80 17.72
CA GLU A 452 -5.56 -7.00 18.94
C GLU A 452 -4.15 -6.61 19.38
N THR A 453 -3.90 -5.33 19.66
CA THR A 453 -2.64 -4.93 20.28
C THR A 453 -2.87 -4.46 21.71
N TYR A 454 -2.20 -5.10 22.67
CA TYR A 454 -2.15 -4.65 24.07
C TYR A 454 -0.89 -3.79 24.27
N GLN A 455 -1.06 -2.51 24.58
CA GLN A 455 0.07 -1.64 24.93
C GLN A 455 0.51 -1.86 26.39
N THR A 456 1.16 -3.00 26.67
CA THR A 456 1.93 -3.29 27.90
C THR A 456 1.18 -3.30 29.25
N LYS A 457 1.78 -3.97 30.24
CA LYS A 457 1.27 -4.22 31.60
C LYS A 457 1.02 -2.95 32.46
N THR A 458 1.30 -1.76 31.94
CA THR A 458 1.26 -0.48 32.67
C THR A 458 0.07 0.42 32.30
N ASP A 459 -0.70 0.09 31.25
CA ASP A 459 -1.89 0.85 30.86
C ASP A 459 -3.03 -0.08 30.39
N PRO A 460 -3.97 -0.46 31.28
CA PRO A 460 -5.09 -1.35 30.96
C PRO A 460 -6.11 -0.77 29.97
N GLU A 461 -6.09 0.54 29.70
CA GLU A 461 -7.07 1.29 28.91
C GLU A 461 -6.58 1.58 27.47
N ALA A 462 -5.59 0.85 26.95
CA ALA A 462 -4.86 1.21 25.71
C ALA A 462 -4.75 0.08 24.65
N GLY A 463 -5.77 -0.77 24.53
CA GLY A 463 -5.86 -1.74 23.44
C GLY A 463 -6.19 -1.10 22.08
N THR A 464 -5.89 -1.76 20.96
CA THR A 464 -6.52 -1.46 19.66
C THR A 464 -7.01 -2.73 18.96
N GLY A 465 -8.23 -2.69 18.44
CA GLY A 465 -8.75 -3.67 17.49
C GLY A 465 -8.48 -3.21 16.07
N SER A 466 -7.83 -4.05 15.28
CA SER A 466 -7.46 -3.70 13.91
C SER A 466 -7.53 -4.87 12.94
N VAL A 467 -7.72 -4.57 11.65
CA VAL A 467 -7.56 -5.54 10.55
C VAL A 467 -6.31 -5.19 9.78
N ARG A 468 -5.47 -6.18 9.50
CA ARG A 468 -4.39 -6.07 8.51
C ARG A 468 -4.75 -6.79 7.23
N VAL A 469 -4.27 -6.23 6.13
CA VAL A 469 -4.30 -6.91 4.84
C VAL A 469 -2.93 -7.50 4.57
N VAL A 470 -2.91 -8.77 4.24
CA VAL A 470 -1.74 -9.49 3.76
C VAL A 470 -1.95 -9.78 2.28
N ASP A 471 -1.07 -9.22 1.46
CA ASP A 471 -0.98 -9.55 0.04
C ASP A 471 -0.43 -10.98 -0.08
N THR A 472 -1.19 -11.83 -0.76
CA THR A 472 -0.92 -13.26 -0.70
C THR A 472 0.16 -13.73 -1.67
N GLU A 473 0.42 -12.96 -2.73
CA GLU A 473 1.49 -13.24 -3.69
C GLU A 473 2.87 -12.88 -3.13
N THR A 474 2.95 -11.72 -2.48
CA THR A 474 4.20 -11.12 -2.00
C THR A 474 4.46 -11.40 -0.52
N GLY A 475 3.42 -11.74 0.25
CA GLY A 475 3.47 -11.81 1.71
C GLY A 475 3.64 -10.45 2.39
N ALA A 476 3.45 -9.34 1.65
CA ALA A 476 3.53 -8.00 2.19
C ALA A 476 2.34 -7.72 3.11
N VAL A 477 2.62 -7.13 4.27
CA VAL A 477 1.61 -6.77 5.27
C VAL A 477 1.42 -5.27 5.25
N ASN A 478 0.17 -4.85 5.05
CA ASN A 478 -0.20 -3.44 5.06
C ASN A 478 -0.26 -2.87 6.48
N ALA A 479 -0.31 -1.53 6.57
CA ALA A 479 -0.59 -0.85 7.82
C ALA A 479 -1.94 -1.32 8.39
N PRO A 480 -2.05 -1.51 9.72
CA PRO A 480 -3.29 -1.93 10.35
C PRO A 480 -4.36 -0.86 10.23
N VAL A 481 -5.59 -1.30 9.97
CA VAL A 481 -6.78 -0.45 9.97
C VAL A 481 -7.45 -0.60 11.31
N ILE A 482 -7.28 0.43 12.15
CA ILE A 482 -7.82 0.48 13.51
C ILE A 482 -9.31 0.81 13.43
N PHE A 483 -10.15 -0.04 14.02
CA PHE A 483 -11.59 0.17 14.12
C PHE A 483 -12.08 0.41 15.55
N SER A 484 -11.25 0.13 16.55
CA SER A 484 -11.49 0.44 17.96
C SER A 484 -10.18 0.75 18.70
N SER A 485 -10.28 1.55 19.76
CA SER A 485 -9.12 1.97 20.56
C SER A 485 -9.51 2.30 21.99
N GLY A 486 -8.63 1.99 22.94
CA GLY A 486 -8.80 2.29 24.35
C GLY A 486 -9.93 1.48 25.00
N ASP A 487 -10.75 2.11 25.85
CA ASP A 487 -11.90 1.47 26.52
C ASP A 487 -12.98 0.96 25.56
N ASP A 488 -12.96 1.42 24.31
CA ASP A 488 -13.89 1.02 23.26
C ASP A 488 -13.55 -0.34 22.62
N VAL A 489 -12.38 -0.92 22.93
CA VAL A 489 -11.97 -2.22 22.40
C VAL A 489 -12.76 -3.31 23.11
N GLY A 490 -13.70 -3.90 22.36
CA GLY A 490 -14.36 -5.13 22.76
C GLY A 490 -13.45 -6.35 22.58
N VAL A 491 -13.88 -7.48 23.14
CA VAL A 491 -13.26 -8.77 22.81
C VAL A 491 -13.42 -9.00 21.30
N LEU A 492 -12.30 -9.19 20.60
CA LEU A 492 -12.31 -9.53 19.18
C LEU A 492 -12.80 -10.97 19.00
N ALA A 493 -13.69 -11.17 18.03
CA ALA A 493 -14.35 -12.45 17.81
C ALA A 493 -13.93 -13.09 16.47
N GLU A 494 -14.18 -12.41 15.36
CA GLU A 494 -13.98 -12.99 14.02
C GLU A 494 -13.87 -11.92 12.93
N VAL A 495 -13.31 -12.28 11.78
CA VAL A 495 -13.32 -11.49 10.54
C VAL A 495 -13.94 -12.34 9.44
N ALA A 496 -14.72 -11.73 8.55
CA ALA A 496 -15.33 -12.41 7.42
C ALA A 496 -15.35 -11.51 6.18
N VAL A 497 -15.27 -12.13 5.00
CA VAL A 497 -15.45 -11.46 3.71
C VAL A 497 -16.82 -11.85 3.16
N ASP A 498 -17.58 -10.88 2.67
CA ASP A 498 -18.83 -11.16 1.96
C ASP A 498 -18.50 -11.64 0.54
N PRO A 499 -18.85 -12.88 0.17
CA PRO A 499 -18.50 -13.45 -1.12
C PRO A 499 -19.22 -12.79 -2.31
N VAL A 500 -20.24 -11.95 -2.06
CA VAL A 500 -21.00 -11.23 -3.10
C VAL A 500 -20.48 -9.81 -3.28
N THR A 501 -20.20 -9.11 -2.17
CA THR A 501 -19.83 -7.68 -2.22
C THR A 501 -18.34 -7.42 -2.08
N HIS A 502 -17.55 -8.44 -1.73
CA HIS A 502 -16.09 -8.34 -1.52
C HIS A 502 -15.73 -7.32 -0.43
N ARG A 503 -16.67 -7.08 0.49
CA ARG A 503 -16.47 -6.23 1.67
C ARG A 503 -16.00 -7.06 2.84
N VAL A 504 -15.16 -6.46 3.65
CA VAL A 504 -14.58 -7.09 4.83
C VAL A 504 -15.33 -6.63 6.06
N TYR A 505 -15.61 -7.55 6.96
CA TYR A 505 -16.33 -7.30 8.20
C TYR A 505 -15.49 -7.80 9.36
N ALA A 506 -15.30 -6.96 10.37
CA ALA A 506 -14.66 -7.34 11.63
C ALA A 506 -15.70 -7.33 12.74
N LEU A 507 -15.75 -8.42 13.50
CA LEU A 507 -16.63 -8.59 14.64
C LEU A 507 -15.86 -8.40 15.95
N GLU A 508 -16.28 -7.38 16.69
CA GLU A 508 -16.12 -7.32 18.14
C GLU A 508 -17.38 -7.89 18.77
N VAL A 509 -17.26 -8.54 19.93
CA VAL A 509 -18.40 -9.24 20.58
C VAL A 509 -19.70 -8.40 20.63
N HIS A 510 -19.62 -7.07 20.71
CA HIS A 510 -20.78 -6.16 20.73
C HIS A 510 -20.85 -5.16 19.56
N LYS A 511 -19.98 -5.23 18.56
CA LYS A 511 -19.95 -4.30 17.41
C LYS A 511 -19.50 -5.03 16.15
N ILE A 512 -20.17 -4.78 15.03
CA ILE A 512 -19.67 -5.20 13.71
C ILE A 512 -19.17 -3.98 12.94
N HIS A 513 -17.99 -4.08 12.37
CA HIS A 513 -17.32 -3.04 11.61
C HIS A 513 -17.25 -3.42 10.14
N MET A 514 -17.86 -2.62 9.28
CA MET A 514 -17.74 -2.72 7.83
C MET A 514 -16.48 -1.96 7.38
N LEU A 515 -15.57 -2.69 6.75
CA LEU A 515 -14.35 -2.19 6.17
C LEU A 515 -14.49 -2.23 4.64
N SER A 516 -14.11 -1.14 3.96
CA SER A 516 -14.01 -1.13 2.50
C SER A 516 -12.76 -0.43 2.04
N ARG A 517 -12.33 -0.80 0.82
CA ARG A 517 -11.34 -0.04 0.07
C ARG A 517 -11.86 1.37 -0.26
#